data_AF-A0A9Q4GX14-F1
#
_entry.id   AF-A0A9Q4GX14-F1
#
_cell.length_a   1.000
_cell.length_b   1.000
_cell.length_c   1.000
_cell.angle_alpha   90.00
_cell.angle_beta   90.00
_cell.angle_gamma   90.00
#
_symmetry.space_group_name_H-M   'P 1'
#
loop_
_entity.id
_entity.type
_entity.pdbx_description
1 polymer ?
#
loop_
_entity_poly.entity_id
_entity_poly.type
_entity_poly.pdbx_seq_one_letter_code
_entity_poly.pdbx_strand_id
1 'polypeptide(L)'
;AELGPEWTVLHAVPVGAKASDIDHVLIGPGGVFTLNTKHHAGQKVWVGRHAVLVAGQKKHYLSHARHEAARAEKLLTAAVGEPVSVTPIVVFVGPKHLIIKQSPAGMVVCTDRSLLRWLRRRRPVLPEERVVRITAAAALPRTWHRNPTPPEVEPAVLQERFAALRTSVRSARRRRRLWALGLLGGGGAAVVSQASEVLNGLVNAGLS
;
A
#
# COMPACT_ATOMS: atom_id res chain seq x y z
N ALA A 1 -11.57 -4.15 15.18
CA ALA A 1 -11.66 -2.76 15.66
C ALA A 1 -11.74 -1.88 14.44
N GLU A 2 -12.71 -0.97 14.40
CA GLU A 2 -13.05 -0.18 13.20
C GLU A 2 -13.05 1.31 13.56
N LEU A 3 -13.01 2.18 12.54
CA LEU A 3 -13.26 3.61 12.71
C LEU A 3 -14.77 3.81 12.90
N GLY A 4 -15.16 4.89 13.58
CA GLY A 4 -16.57 5.22 13.75
C GLY A 4 -17.21 5.75 12.45
N PRO A 5 -18.54 5.90 12.42
CA PRO A 5 -19.29 6.33 11.24
C PRO A 5 -18.94 7.75 10.76
N GLU A 6 -18.28 8.54 11.61
CA GLU A 6 -17.80 9.88 11.29
C GLU A 6 -16.59 9.89 10.32
N TRP A 7 -16.03 8.72 10.00
CA TRP A 7 -14.92 8.59 9.06
C TRP A 7 -15.37 8.06 7.71
N THR A 8 -14.99 8.76 6.65
CA THR A 8 -15.04 8.26 5.29
C THR A 8 -13.66 7.79 4.85
N VAL A 9 -13.62 6.61 4.22
CA VAL A 9 -12.40 6.04 3.62
C VAL A 9 -12.64 5.85 2.14
N LEU A 10 -11.84 6.53 1.31
CA LEU A 10 -11.77 6.30 -0.12
C LEU A 10 -10.56 5.42 -0.42
N HIS A 11 -10.72 4.49 -1.35
CA HIS A 11 -9.69 3.55 -1.77
C HIS A 11 -9.33 3.78 -3.23
N ALA A 12 -8.06 3.56 -3.58
CA ALA A 12 -7.56 3.64 -4.96
C ALA A 12 -8.03 4.91 -5.67
N VAL A 13 -7.80 6.06 -5.03
CA VAL A 13 -8.28 7.35 -5.50
C VAL A 13 -7.39 7.78 -6.67
N PRO A 14 -7.92 7.84 -7.90
CA PRO A 14 -7.07 8.06 -9.04
C PRO A 14 -6.72 9.55 -9.12
N VAL A 15 -5.48 9.92 -9.44
CA VAL A 15 -5.10 11.33 -9.35
C VAL A 15 -4.27 11.81 -10.54
N GLY A 16 -4.85 12.76 -11.29
CA GLY A 16 -4.21 13.40 -12.44
C GLY A 16 -4.54 12.74 -13.78
N ALA A 17 -3.73 13.04 -14.81
CA ALA A 17 -3.91 12.55 -16.18
C ALA A 17 -3.19 11.20 -16.45
N LYS A 18 -2.36 10.74 -15.51
CA LYS A 18 -1.64 9.45 -15.58
C LYS A 18 -2.26 8.46 -14.59
N ALA A 19 -2.00 7.17 -14.79
CA ALA A 19 -2.45 6.06 -13.93
C ALA A 19 -1.74 5.99 -12.56
N SER A 20 -1.61 7.12 -11.85
CA SER A 20 -1.14 7.11 -10.47
C SER A 20 -2.34 7.27 -9.54
N ASP A 21 -2.47 6.35 -8.59
CA ASP A 21 -3.49 6.29 -7.57
C ASP A 21 -2.92 6.65 -6.19
N ILE A 22 -3.76 7.26 -5.35
CA ILE A 22 -3.52 7.36 -3.91
C ILE A 22 -4.16 6.13 -3.29
N ASP A 23 -3.38 5.32 -2.55
CA ASP A 23 -3.88 4.08 -1.97
C ASP A 23 -5.18 4.32 -1.18
N HIS A 24 -5.16 5.33 -0.31
CA HIS A 24 -6.30 5.67 0.55
C HIS A 24 -6.35 7.17 0.88
N VAL A 25 -7.57 7.72 0.93
CA VAL A 25 -7.88 9.04 1.49
C VAL A 25 -8.87 8.86 2.63
N LEU A 26 -8.53 9.39 3.82
CA LEU A 26 -9.36 9.34 5.01
C LEU A 26 -9.85 10.75 5.33
N ILE A 27 -11.14 10.89 5.60
CA ILE A 27 -11.79 12.16 5.94
C ILE A 27 -12.60 11.92 7.22
N GLY A 28 -12.35 12.70 8.26
CA GLY A 28 -13.11 12.62 9.51
C GLY A 28 -12.81 13.79 10.44
N PRO A 29 -13.34 13.80 11.68
CA PRO A 29 -13.20 14.94 12.58
C PRO A 29 -11.75 15.30 12.90
N GLY A 30 -10.87 14.30 12.89
CA GLY A 30 -9.43 14.49 13.16
C GLY A 30 -8.64 15.18 12.04
N GLY A 31 -9.24 15.35 10.84
CA GLY A 31 -8.60 15.94 9.66
C GLY A 31 -8.80 15.11 8.38
N VAL A 32 -8.10 15.52 7.31
CA VAL A 32 -8.00 14.78 6.05
C VAL A 32 -6.60 14.18 5.92
N PHE A 33 -6.50 12.92 5.51
CA PHE A 33 -5.25 12.18 5.44
C PHE A 33 -5.12 11.39 4.15
N THR A 34 -3.90 11.32 3.60
CA THR A 34 -3.54 10.26 2.63
C THR A 34 -2.76 9.17 3.36
N LEU A 35 -3.05 7.90 3.09
CA LEU A 35 -2.29 6.79 3.66
C LEU A 35 -1.57 6.07 2.54
N ASN A 36 -0.26 5.92 2.71
CA ASN A 36 0.57 5.12 1.83
C ASN A 36 1.12 3.93 2.61
N THR A 37 0.84 2.71 2.15
CA THR A 37 1.17 1.48 2.88
C THR A 37 2.42 0.82 2.31
N LYS A 38 3.40 0.52 3.18
CA LYS A 38 4.67 -0.14 2.82
C LYS A 38 4.85 -1.43 3.61
N HIS A 39 4.74 -2.55 2.91
CA HIS A 39 4.91 -3.88 3.50
C HIS A 39 6.39 -4.26 3.59
N HIS A 40 6.89 -4.45 4.81
CA HIS A 40 8.30 -4.74 5.12
C HIS A 40 8.42 -5.77 6.23
N ALA A 41 7.75 -6.93 6.05
CA ALA A 41 7.72 -8.02 7.01
C ALA A 41 9.13 -8.43 7.49
N GLY A 42 9.35 -8.42 8.81
CA GLY A 42 10.60 -8.90 9.42
C GLY A 42 11.82 -7.99 9.21
N GLN A 43 11.67 -6.86 8.52
CA GLN A 43 12.77 -5.94 8.24
C GLN A 43 12.88 -4.83 9.28
N LYS A 44 14.10 -4.35 9.52
CA LYS A 44 14.37 -3.17 10.33
C LYS A 44 14.09 -1.92 9.49
N VAL A 45 13.24 -1.03 10.00
CA VAL A 45 12.91 0.26 9.39
C VAL A 45 13.45 1.37 10.28
N TRP A 46 14.20 2.28 9.69
CA TRP A 46 14.71 3.49 10.33
C TRP A 46 14.17 4.72 9.60
N VAL A 47 13.69 5.70 10.36
CA VAL A 47 13.10 6.93 9.82
C VAL A 47 13.86 8.11 10.40
N GLY A 48 14.44 8.92 9.50
CA GLY A 48 15.02 10.21 9.82
C GLY A 48 14.19 11.34 9.22
N ARG A 49 14.68 12.57 9.34
CA ARG A 49 13.96 13.78 8.90
C ARG A 49 13.57 13.78 7.42
N HIS A 50 14.43 13.27 6.55
CA HIS A 50 14.26 13.33 5.09
C HIS A 50 14.26 11.97 4.38
N ALA A 51 14.63 10.90 5.06
CA ALA A 51 14.80 9.59 4.45
C ALA A 51 14.34 8.46 5.35
N VAL A 52 13.94 7.36 4.71
CA VAL A 52 13.69 6.07 5.36
C VAL A 52 14.79 5.11 4.91
N LEU A 53 15.35 4.35 5.84
CA LEU A 53 16.16 3.18 5.55
C LEU A 53 15.35 1.93 5.86
N VAL A 54 15.32 0.97 4.94
CA VAL A 54 14.74 -0.35 5.15
C VAL A 54 15.82 -1.37 4.89
N ALA A 55 16.15 -2.19 5.89
CA ALA A 55 17.26 -3.13 5.83
C ALA A 55 18.58 -2.49 5.33
N GLY A 56 18.85 -1.26 5.77
CA GLY A 56 20.03 -0.47 5.37
C GLY A 56 19.89 0.29 4.05
N GLN A 57 18.84 0.06 3.27
CA GLN A 57 18.66 0.67 1.94
C GLN A 57 17.76 1.91 2.00
N LYS A 58 18.23 3.02 1.41
CA LYS A 58 17.49 4.29 1.35
C LYS A 58 16.23 4.18 0.48
N LYS A 59 15.12 4.73 0.95
CA LYS A 59 13.82 4.77 0.28
C LYS A 59 13.22 6.18 0.27
N HIS A 60 12.51 6.49 -0.81
CA HIS A 60 11.87 7.79 -1.06
C HIS A 60 10.41 7.87 -0.57
N TYR A 61 10.04 7.08 0.44
CA TYR A 61 8.64 7.00 0.88
C TYR A 61 8.08 8.34 1.40
N LEU A 62 8.91 9.15 2.07
CA LEU A 62 8.47 10.43 2.61
C LEU A 62 8.18 11.45 1.51
N SER A 63 9.01 11.54 0.48
CA SER A 63 8.75 12.47 -0.63
C SER A 63 7.53 12.05 -1.43
N HIS A 64 7.38 10.75 -1.71
CA HIS A 64 6.21 10.23 -2.43
C HIS A 64 4.91 10.53 -1.69
N ALA A 65 4.85 10.23 -0.39
CA ALA A 65 3.67 10.52 0.42
C ALA A 65 3.34 12.02 0.47
N ARG A 66 4.36 12.90 0.53
CA ARG A 66 4.15 14.36 0.43
C ARG A 66 3.54 14.77 -0.90
N HIS A 67 4.03 14.23 -2.01
CA HIS A 67 3.48 14.54 -3.34
C HIS A 67 2.04 14.05 -3.50
N GLU A 68 1.71 12.88 -2.95
CA GLU A 68 0.34 12.35 -2.92
C GLU A 68 -0.59 13.25 -2.10
N ALA A 69 -0.20 13.61 -0.87
CA ALA A 69 -0.98 14.51 -0.03
C ALA A 69 -1.18 15.89 -0.67
N ALA A 70 -0.12 16.50 -1.20
CA ALA A 70 -0.19 17.79 -1.87
C ALA A 70 -1.14 17.77 -3.09
N ARG A 71 -1.20 16.64 -3.79
CA ARG A 71 -2.13 16.46 -4.91
C ARG A 71 -3.56 16.33 -4.44
N ALA A 72 -3.83 15.53 -3.41
CA ALA A 72 -5.17 15.42 -2.82
C ALA A 72 -5.65 16.77 -2.27
N GLU A 73 -4.78 17.49 -1.56
CA GLU A 73 -5.03 18.84 -1.04
C GLU A 73 -5.44 19.80 -2.15
N LYS A 74 -4.69 19.84 -3.26
CA LYS A 74 -5.02 20.70 -4.39
C LYS A 74 -6.39 20.37 -4.99
N LEU A 75 -6.69 19.09 -5.18
CA LEU A 75 -7.93 18.63 -5.81
C LEU A 75 -9.15 18.87 -4.91
N LEU A 76 -9.05 18.53 -3.63
CA LEU A 76 -10.12 18.77 -2.66
C LEU A 76 -10.34 20.27 -2.42
N THR A 77 -9.27 21.07 -2.33
CA THR A 77 -9.38 22.53 -2.21
C THR A 77 -10.14 23.13 -3.39
N ALA A 78 -9.82 22.70 -4.62
CA ALA A 78 -10.52 23.17 -5.81
C ALA A 78 -11.99 22.73 -5.84
N ALA A 79 -12.30 21.50 -5.40
CA ALA A 79 -13.65 20.96 -5.44
C ALA A 79 -14.57 21.52 -4.33
N VAL A 80 -14.02 21.79 -3.14
CA VAL A 80 -14.78 22.36 -2.02
C VAL A 80 -14.88 23.88 -2.12
N GLY A 81 -13.90 24.55 -2.75
CA GLY A 81 -13.85 26.01 -2.88
C GLY A 81 -13.21 26.74 -1.68
N GLU A 82 -12.65 25.99 -0.72
CA GLU A 82 -11.92 26.51 0.44
C GLU A 82 -10.67 25.65 0.72
N PRO A 83 -9.64 26.17 1.41
CA PRO A 83 -8.41 25.40 1.67
C PRO A 83 -8.65 24.12 2.48
N VAL A 84 -8.30 22.96 1.92
CA VAL A 84 -8.39 21.64 2.59
C VAL A 84 -7.00 21.07 2.83
N SER A 85 -6.48 21.20 4.05
CA SER A 85 -5.16 20.64 4.41
C SER A 85 -5.19 19.11 4.49
N VAL A 86 -4.25 18.46 3.82
CA VAL A 86 -4.14 16.99 3.81
C VAL A 86 -2.83 16.53 4.43
N THR A 87 -2.93 15.72 5.50
CA THR A 87 -1.74 15.21 6.20
C THR A 87 -1.34 13.83 5.66
N PRO A 88 -0.12 13.65 5.13
CA PRO A 88 0.34 12.34 4.69
C PRO A 88 0.68 11.42 5.87
N ILE A 89 0.31 10.15 5.72
CA ILE A 89 0.63 9.06 6.64
C ILE A 89 1.36 7.95 5.89
N VAL A 90 2.56 7.60 6.32
CA VAL A 90 3.27 6.39 5.87
C VAL A 90 3.07 5.29 6.89
N VAL A 91 2.48 4.18 6.44
CA VAL A 91 2.15 3.03 7.28
C VAL A 91 3.06 1.86 6.94
N PHE A 92 3.90 1.44 7.89
CA PHE A 92 4.74 0.25 7.75
C PHE A 92 3.99 -0.98 8.25
N VAL A 93 3.82 -1.98 7.38
CA VAL A 93 3.14 -3.23 7.71
C VAL A 93 4.15 -4.33 8.00
N GLY A 94 4.06 -4.88 9.22
CA GLY A 94 4.89 -6.01 9.67
C GLY A 94 6.39 -5.75 9.90
N PRO A 95 6.90 -4.52 10.11
CA PRO A 95 8.34 -4.34 10.36
C PRO A 95 8.78 -5.10 11.62
N LYS A 96 10.00 -5.65 11.62
CA LYS A 96 10.59 -6.22 12.85
C LYS A 96 10.78 -5.14 13.91
N HIS A 97 11.27 -3.98 13.49
CA HIS A 97 11.36 -2.77 14.31
C HIS A 97 11.10 -1.54 13.44
N LEU A 98 10.38 -0.57 13.98
CA LEU A 98 10.26 0.78 13.41
C LEU A 98 10.94 1.75 14.37
N ILE A 99 12.07 2.32 13.96
CA ILE A 99 12.83 3.30 14.74
C ILE A 99 12.67 4.66 14.08
N ILE A 100 11.93 5.56 14.73
CA ILE A 100 11.81 6.95 14.29
C ILE A 100 12.82 7.78 15.08
N LYS A 101 13.98 8.08 14.47
CA LYS A 101 15.00 8.92 15.12
C LYS A 101 14.61 10.39 15.10
N GLN A 102 14.01 10.83 13.99
CA GLN A 102 13.51 12.19 13.83
C GLN A 102 12.19 12.11 13.09
N SER A 103 11.12 12.60 13.73
CA SER A 103 9.81 12.69 13.11
C SER A 103 9.85 13.66 11.93
N PRO A 104 9.51 13.23 10.71
CA PRO A 104 9.47 14.14 9.58
C PRO A 104 8.37 15.18 9.77
N ALA A 105 8.68 16.45 9.49
CA ALA A 105 7.72 17.54 9.68
C ALA A 105 6.50 17.40 8.76
N GLY A 106 5.32 17.75 9.30
CA GLY A 106 4.06 17.81 8.56
C GLY A 106 3.50 16.46 8.12
N MET A 107 3.97 15.35 8.68
CA MET A 107 3.50 14.02 8.31
C MET A 107 3.57 13.03 9.45
N VAL A 108 2.91 11.88 9.27
CA VAL A 108 2.86 10.82 10.27
C VAL A 108 3.54 9.59 9.71
N VAL A 109 4.37 8.95 10.52
CA VAL A 109 4.95 7.65 10.21
C VAL A 109 4.61 6.69 11.33
N CYS A 110 3.97 5.58 11.00
CA CYS A 110 3.48 4.64 12.00
C CYS A 110 3.45 3.21 11.47
N THR A 111 3.04 2.28 12.34
CA THR A 111 2.77 0.88 11.97
C THR A 111 1.28 0.64 11.78
N ASP A 112 0.92 -0.44 11.08
CA ASP A 112 -0.45 -0.95 10.97
C ASP A 112 -1.13 -1.11 12.33
N ARG A 113 -0.39 -1.58 13.34
CA ARG A 113 -0.91 -1.80 14.70
C ARG A 113 -1.20 -0.51 15.47
N SER A 114 -0.51 0.58 15.13
CA SER A 114 -0.65 1.87 15.81
C SER A 114 -1.61 2.83 15.09
N LEU A 115 -1.85 2.64 13.80
CA LEU A 115 -2.61 3.56 12.95
C LEU A 115 -4.01 3.85 13.51
N LEU A 116 -4.81 2.80 13.75
CA LEU A 116 -6.19 2.97 14.20
C LEU A 116 -6.27 3.67 15.57
N ARG A 117 -5.37 3.30 16.49
CA ARG A 117 -5.26 3.94 17.79
C ARG A 117 -4.90 5.42 17.66
N TRP A 118 -3.98 5.74 16.75
CA TRP A 118 -3.56 7.12 16.50
C TRP A 118 -4.70 7.96 15.93
N LEU A 119 -5.43 7.45 14.93
CA LEU A 119 -6.59 8.12 14.34
C LEU A 119 -7.68 8.42 15.38
N ARG A 120 -8.03 7.44 16.21
CA ARG A 120 -9.06 7.59 17.26
C ARG A 120 -8.70 8.58 18.37
N ARG A 121 -7.41 8.84 18.58
CA ARG A 121 -6.92 9.80 19.59
C ARG A 121 -6.79 11.22 19.05
N ARG A 122 -7.10 11.45 17.77
CA ARG A 122 -7.09 12.80 17.20
C ARG A 122 -8.20 13.62 17.83
N ARG A 123 -7.83 14.78 18.37
CA ARG A 123 -8.80 15.82 18.73
C ARG A 123 -9.59 16.20 17.46
N PRO A 124 -10.92 16.37 17.55
CA PRO A 124 -11.70 16.95 16.47
C PRO A 124 -11.16 18.35 16.12
N VAL A 125 -10.73 18.54 14.88
CA VAL A 125 -10.24 19.81 14.33
C VAL A 125 -11.10 20.29 13.16
N LEU A 126 -11.88 19.39 12.55
CA LEU A 126 -12.86 19.74 11.53
C LEU A 126 -14.27 19.69 12.14
N PRO A 127 -15.08 20.76 11.99
CA PRO A 127 -16.49 20.70 12.36
C PRO A 127 -17.23 19.72 11.43
N GLU A 128 -18.30 19.12 11.94
CA GLU A 128 -19.06 18.07 11.25
C GLU A 128 -19.52 18.51 9.85
N GLU A 129 -20.07 19.72 9.74
CA GLU A 129 -20.50 20.31 8.46
C GLU A 129 -19.38 20.33 7.42
N ARG A 130 -18.15 20.60 7.86
CA ARG A 130 -16.97 20.66 6.98
C ARG A 130 -16.52 19.25 6.58
N VAL A 131 -16.60 18.29 7.50
CA VAL A 131 -16.37 16.86 7.18
C VAL A 131 -17.35 16.40 6.11
N VAL A 132 -18.64 16.76 6.24
CA VAL A 132 -19.68 16.42 5.25
C VAL A 132 -19.39 17.06 3.89
N ARG A 133 -19.05 18.36 3.84
CA ARG A 133 -18.70 19.04 2.57
C ARG A 133 -17.50 18.41 1.87
N ILE A 134 -16.41 18.15 2.61
CA ILE A 134 -15.21 17.53 2.05
C ILE A 134 -15.52 16.12 1.56
N THR A 135 -16.29 15.35 2.32
CA THR A 135 -16.71 13.98 1.96
C THR A 135 -17.56 13.99 0.69
N ALA A 136 -18.54 14.89 0.59
CA ALA A 136 -19.38 15.03 -0.58
C ALA A 136 -18.56 15.41 -1.83
N ALA A 137 -17.61 16.33 -1.70
CA ALA A 137 -16.68 16.66 -2.78
C ALA A 137 -15.80 15.46 -3.17
N ALA A 138 -15.25 14.74 -2.20
CA ALA A 138 -14.41 13.57 -2.43
C ALA A 138 -15.15 12.40 -3.10
N ALA A 139 -16.46 12.26 -2.88
CA ALA A 139 -17.26 11.21 -3.49
C ALA A 139 -17.44 11.37 -5.02
N LEU A 140 -17.20 12.56 -5.56
CA LEU A 140 -17.40 12.86 -6.97
C LEU A 140 -16.18 12.44 -7.79
N PRO A 141 -16.31 11.56 -8.81
CA PRO A 141 -15.17 11.16 -9.66
C PRO A 141 -14.45 12.33 -10.33
N ARG A 142 -15.20 13.38 -10.71
CA ARG A 142 -14.67 14.62 -11.32
C ARG A 142 -13.73 15.42 -10.41
N THR A 143 -13.79 15.21 -9.10
CA THR A 143 -12.85 15.83 -8.15
C THR A 143 -11.43 15.33 -8.39
N TRP A 144 -11.32 14.08 -8.80
CA TRP A 144 -10.06 13.35 -8.91
C TRP A 144 -9.52 13.32 -10.34
N HIS A 145 -10.42 13.42 -11.35
CA HIS A 145 -10.08 13.51 -12.77
C HIS A 145 -10.75 14.69 -13.48
N ARG A 146 -9.98 15.38 -14.33
CA ARG A 146 -10.50 16.42 -15.23
C ARG A 146 -11.42 15.89 -16.34
N ASN A 147 -11.19 14.65 -16.77
CA ASN A 147 -12.02 13.98 -17.76
C ASN A 147 -12.23 12.53 -17.26
N PRO A 148 -13.25 12.27 -16.43
CA PRO A 148 -13.58 10.90 -16.09
C PRO A 148 -14.01 10.22 -17.38
N THR A 149 -13.15 9.37 -17.97
CA THR A 149 -13.61 8.50 -19.05
C THR A 149 -14.81 7.74 -18.48
N PRO A 150 -16.00 7.80 -19.10
CA PRO A 150 -17.06 6.86 -18.79
C PRO A 150 -16.43 5.48 -18.81
N PRO A 151 -16.74 4.58 -17.87
CA PRO A 151 -16.07 3.30 -17.83
C PRO A 151 -16.21 2.66 -19.21
N GLU A 152 -15.08 2.47 -19.93
CA GLU A 152 -15.07 1.87 -21.28
C GLU A 152 -15.76 0.50 -21.29
N VAL A 153 -15.87 -0.09 -20.10
CA VAL A 153 -16.51 -1.35 -19.81
C VAL A 153 -17.70 -1.08 -18.90
N GLU A 154 -18.89 -1.46 -19.36
CA GLU A 154 -20.13 -1.36 -18.61
C GLU A 154 -19.97 -1.94 -17.17
N PRO A 155 -20.50 -1.28 -16.12
CA PRO A 155 -20.26 -1.68 -14.73
C PRO A 155 -20.57 -3.14 -14.43
N ALA A 156 -21.56 -3.73 -15.11
CA ALA A 156 -21.91 -5.15 -15.01
C ALA A 156 -20.78 -6.07 -15.52
N VAL A 157 -20.18 -5.73 -16.65
CA VAL A 157 -19.06 -6.48 -17.24
C VAL A 157 -17.81 -6.35 -16.37
N LEU A 158 -17.59 -5.18 -15.75
CA LEU A 158 -16.50 -4.99 -14.79
C LEU A 158 -16.70 -5.85 -13.53
N GLN A 159 -17.92 -5.91 -13.00
CA GLN A 159 -18.27 -6.77 -11.87
C GLN A 159 -18.08 -8.26 -12.17
N GLU A 160 -18.48 -8.71 -13.35
CA GLU A 160 -18.30 -10.09 -13.80
C GLU A 160 -16.81 -10.44 -13.95
N ARG A 161 -16.01 -9.57 -14.57
CA ARG A 161 -14.55 -9.71 -14.66
C ARG A 161 -13.90 -9.73 -13.29
N PHE A 162 -14.30 -8.85 -12.37
CA PHE A 162 -13.82 -8.87 -10.99
C PHE A 162 -14.25 -10.13 -10.23
N ALA A 163 -15.45 -10.65 -10.46
CA ALA A 163 -15.93 -11.90 -9.86
C ALA A 163 -15.11 -13.10 -10.38
N ALA A 164 -14.81 -13.13 -11.68
CA ALA A 164 -13.92 -14.11 -12.29
C ALA A 164 -12.45 -13.99 -11.79
N LEU A 165 -11.99 -12.77 -11.49
CA LEU A 165 -10.70 -12.53 -10.82
C LEU A 165 -10.72 -12.94 -9.34
N ARG A 166 -11.84 -12.78 -8.64
CA ARG A 166 -12.00 -13.22 -7.24
C ARG A 166 -11.99 -14.75 -7.12
N THR A 167 -12.55 -15.47 -8.09
CA THR A 167 -12.46 -16.94 -8.14
C THR A 167 -11.04 -17.40 -8.48
N SER A 168 -10.31 -16.69 -9.35
CA SER A 168 -8.92 -17.03 -9.68
C SER A 168 -7.90 -16.71 -8.58
N VAL A 169 -8.12 -15.68 -7.75
CA VAL A 169 -7.21 -15.30 -6.64
C VAL A 169 -7.40 -16.12 -5.35
N ARG A 170 -8.41 -17.01 -5.28
CA ARG A 170 -8.46 -18.05 -4.20
C ARG A 170 -7.41 -19.16 -4.37
N SER A 171 -6.80 -19.30 -5.56
CA SER A 171 -5.64 -20.19 -5.78
C SER A 171 -4.28 -19.54 -5.42
N ALA A 172 -4.21 -18.20 -5.40
CA ALA A 172 -3.00 -17.47 -4.99
C ALA A 172 -2.80 -17.42 -3.46
N ARG A 173 -3.85 -17.70 -2.67
CA ARG A 173 -3.76 -17.84 -1.20
C ARG A 173 -3.29 -19.24 -0.75
N ARG A 174 -3.36 -20.27 -1.62
CA ARG A 174 -2.79 -21.60 -1.34
C ARG A 174 -1.33 -21.75 -1.79
N ARG A 175 -0.85 -21.04 -2.81
CA ARG A 175 0.58 -21.06 -3.18
C ARG A 175 1.52 -20.37 -2.17
N ARG A 176 1.02 -19.40 -1.38
CA ARG A 176 1.79 -18.84 -0.23
C ARG A 176 1.68 -19.62 1.07
N ARG A 177 0.75 -20.58 1.17
CA ARG A 177 0.67 -21.51 2.32
C ARG A 177 1.35 -22.85 2.03
N LEU A 178 1.48 -23.24 0.75
CA LEU A 178 2.17 -24.47 0.34
C LEU A 178 3.71 -24.36 0.35
N TRP A 179 4.30 -23.17 0.12
CA TRP A 179 5.73 -22.97 0.42
C TRP A 179 6.05 -22.89 1.92
N ALA A 180 5.04 -22.68 2.77
CA ALA A 180 5.20 -22.63 4.22
C ALA A 180 4.92 -23.98 4.91
N LEU A 181 4.30 -24.95 4.23
CA LEU A 181 4.05 -26.31 4.76
C LEU A 181 4.86 -27.41 4.05
N GLY A 182 5.47 -27.13 2.89
CA GLY A 182 6.36 -28.08 2.20
C GLY A 182 7.79 -28.19 2.74
N LEU A 183 8.22 -27.28 3.65
CA LEU A 183 9.56 -27.31 4.26
C LEU A 183 9.59 -27.86 5.70
N LEU A 184 8.45 -28.30 6.25
CA LEU A 184 8.36 -28.80 7.64
C LEU A 184 7.85 -30.26 7.74
N GLY A 185 7.97 -31.04 6.67
CA GLY A 185 7.57 -32.46 6.66
C GLY A 185 8.55 -33.34 5.89
N GLY A 186 9.79 -33.45 6.38
CA GLY A 186 10.81 -34.33 5.81
C GLY A 186 12.17 -34.12 6.46
N GLY A 187 12.28 -34.46 7.74
CA GLY A 187 13.57 -34.52 8.42
C GLY A 187 14.41 -35.71 7.93
N GLY A 188 15.71 -35.45 7.71
CA GLY A 188 16.81 -36.36 8.01
C GLY A 188 17.08 -37.55 7.09
N ALA A 189 18.12 -37.44 6.25
CA ALA A 189 19.27 -38.36 6.24
C ALA A 189 20.35 -37.92 5.22
N ALA A 190 21.62 -37.99 5.67
CA ALA A 190 22.86 -38.21 4.90
C ALA A 190 23.50 -37.07 4.07
N VAL A 191 24.29 -36.24 4.76
CA VAL A 191 25.75 -36.02 4.63
C VAL A 191 26.51 -36.79 3.51
N VAL A 192 27.31 -36.05 2.70
CA VAL A 192 28.57 -36.40 1.96
C VAL A 192 28.43 -37.34 0.73
N SER A 193 29.06 -37.17 -0.44
CA SER A 193 30.38 -36.65 -0.84
C SER A 193 30.43 -36.05 -2.25
N GLN A 194 31.45 -35.22 -2.51
CA GLN A 194 32.00 -34.90 -3.84
C GLN A 194 32.78 -36.09 -4.44
N ALA A 195 32.95 -36.05 -5.77
CA ALA A 195 33.96 -36.75 -6.59
C ALA A 195 33.80 -38.29 -6.67
N SER A 196 34.05 -38.97 -7.77
CA SER A 196 34.55 -38.67 -9.13
C SER A 196 34.36 -39.95 -9.96
N GLU A 197 34.33 -39.80 -11.29
CA GLU A 197 34.63 -40.84 -12.28
C GLU A 197 33.69 -42.05 -12.34
N VAL A 198 33.01 -42.22 -13.50
CA VAL A 198 33.06 -43.46 -14.27
C VAL A 198 32.40 -43.21 -15.65
N LEU A 199 33.27 -43.33 -16.66
CA LEU A 199 33.02 -43.74 -18.05
C LEU A 199 32.30 -42.78 -19.02
N ASN A 200 33.14 -41.93 -19.63
CA ASN A 200 33.22 -41.89 -21.10
C ASN A 200 33.11 -43.32 -21.67
N GLY A 201 32.18 -43.56 -22.58
CA GLY A 201 32.19 -44.82 -23.33
C GLY A 201 30.88 -45.13 -24.03
N LEU A 202 30.52 -44.36 -25.05
CA LEU A 202 29.98 -44.91 -26.31
C LEU A 202 30.22 -43.91 -27.45
N VAL A 203 31.42 -44.05 -28.03
CA VAL A 203 31.72 -44.06 -29.47
C VAL A 203 31.57 -42.74 -30.25
N ASN A 204 32.71 -42.08 -30.43
CA ASN A 204 33.07 -41.47 -31.71
C ASN A 204 34.04 -42.43 -32.43
N ALA A 205 33.55 -43.12 -33.44
CA ALA A 205 34.27 -43.73 -34.57
C ALA A 205 33.15 -44.14 -35.54
N GLY A 206 33.01 -43.62 -36.75
CA GLY A 206 34.02 -43.24 -37.72
C GLY A 206 33.70 -44.02 -39.00
N LEU A 207 33.65 -43.30 -40.12
CA LEU A 207 33.62 -43.80 -41.50
C LEU A 207 32.27 -44.36 -42.02
N SER A 208 31.53 -43.52 -42.75
CA SER A 208 31.43 -43.56 -44.22
C SER A 208 30.82 -42.27 -44.75
#